data_AF-A0A958ZK76-F1
#
_entry.id   AF-A0A958ZK76-F1
#
_cell.length_a   1.000
_cell.length_b   1.000
_cell.length_c   1.000
_cell.angle_alpha   90.00
_cell.angle_beta   90.00
_cell.angle_gamma   90.00
#
_symmetry.space_group_name_H-M   'P 1'
#
loop_
_entity.id
_entity.type
_entity.pdbx_description
1 polymer ?
#
loop_
_entity_poly.entity_id
_entity_poly.type
_entity_poly.pdbx_seq_one_letter_code
_entity_poly.pdbx_strand_id
1 'polypeptide(L)'
;TFKIERERLKDLLPPMLRQFVLSTDRILEIKYPVEQYPQKVNNTSFDKTPVIEGHLTGIRGQYLIFADSTVINLRRHSGYQVKISV
;
A
#
# COMPACT_ATOMS: atom_id res chain seq x y z
N THR A 1 -19.13 18.95 16.83
CA THR A 1 -18.01 19.03 15.87
C THR A 1 -17.20 17.75 15.92
N PHE A 2 -16.57 17.33 14.82
CA PHE A 2 -15.74 16.12 14.71
C PHE A 2 -14.79 15.90 15.90
N LYS A 3 -14.13 16.96 16.40
CA LYS A 3 -13.24 16.88 17.56
C LYS A 3 -13.93 16.43 18.86
N ILE A 4 -15.14 16.92 19.13
CA ILE A 4 -15.90 16.58 20.35
C ILE A 4 -16.32 15.10 20.31
N GLU A 5 -16.80 14.64 19.15
CA GLU A 5 -17.24 13.25 19.00
C GLU A 5 -16.05 12.28 19.06
N ARG A 6 -14.90 12.67 18.50
CA ARG A 6 -13.67 11.89 18.58
C ARG A 6 -13.25 11.66 20.03
N GLU A 7 -13.23 12.69 20.87
CA GLU A 7 -12.86 12.53 22.28
C GLU A 7 -13.87 11.65 23.03
N ARG A 8 -15.17 11.84 22.81
CA ARG A 8 -16.22 10.96 23.38
C ARG A 8 -16.00 9.48 23.01
N LEU A 9 -15.67 9.20 21.75
CA LEU A 9 -15.47 7.83 21.27
C LEU A 9 -14.22 7.16 21.85
N LYS A 10 -13.18 7.92 22.20
CA LYS A 10 -11.96 7.35 22.82
C LYS A 10 -12.24 6.67 24.14
N ASP A 11 -13.13 7.24 24.95
CA ASP A 11 -13.45 6.71 26.27
C ASP A 11 -14.25 5.40 26.19
N LEU A 12 -14.97 5.19 25.08
CA LEU A 12 -15.72 3.97 24.78
C LEU A 12 -14.82 2.82 24.28
N LEU A 13 -13.55 3.08 23.97
CA LEU A 13 -12.63 2.02 23.56
C LEU A 13 -12.25 1.13 24.76
N PRO A 14 -12.16 -0.20 24.55
CA PRO A 14 -11.56 -1.12 25.50
C PRO A 14 -10.18 -0.62 25.97
N PRO A 15 -9.80 -0.80 27.26
CA PRO A 15 -8.53 -0.30 27.78
C PRO A 15 -7.31 -0.67 26.94
N MET A 16 -7.28 -1.90 26.42
CA MET A 16 -6.21 -2.40 25.55
C MET A 16 -6.04 -1.61 24.24
N LEU A 17 -7.11 -0.99 23.73
CA LEU A 17 -7.11 -0.30 22.45
C LEU A 17 -6.81 1.20 22.57
N ARG A 18 -6.94 1.77 23.77
CA ARG A 18 -6.75 3.23 24.00
C ARG A 18 -5.33 3.69 23.65
N GLN A 19 -4.34 2.82 23.79
CA GLN A 19 -2.95 3.12 23.42
C GLN A 19 -2.75 3.41 21.92
N PHE A 20 -3.65 2.94 21.05
CA PHE A 20 -3.56 3.14 19.60
C PHE A 20 -4.23 4.43 19.12
N VAL A 21 -4.86 5.17 20.03
CA VAL A 21 -5.47 6.46 19.71
C VAL A 21 -4.37 7.47 19.43
N LEU A 22 -4.36 8.02 18.21
CA LEU A 22 -3.42 9.06 17.83
C LEU A 22 -3.65 10.32 18.68
N SER A 23 -2.56 10.98 19.09
CA SER A 23 -2.64 12.26 19.81
C SER A 23 -3.06 13.43 18.90
N THR A 24 -2.83 13.31 17.60
CA THR A 24 -3.10 14.33 16.60
C THR A 24 -4.09 13.85 15.53
N ASP A 25 -4.80 14.79 14.94
CA ASP A 25 -5.68 14.65 13.76
C ASP A 25 -4.94 14.99 12.45
N ARG A 26 -3.62 15.18 12.48
CA ARG A 26 -2.82 15.43 11.29
C ARG A 26 -2.90 14.26 10.32
N ILE A 27 -3.21 14.59 9.07
CA ILE A 27 -3.13 13.65 7.95
C ILE A 27 -1.66 13.25 7.79
N LEU A 28 -1.39 11.95 7.87
CA LEU A 28 -0.07 11.40 7.58
C LEU A 28 0.13 11.37 6.06
N GLU A 29 1.03 12.21 5.56
CA GLU A 29 1.47 12.15 4.17
C GLU A 29 2.55 11.08 4.02
N ILE A 30 2.31 10.07 3.19
CA ILE A 30 3.27 9.02 2.88
C ILE A 30 3.84 9.28 1.49
N LYS A 31 5.15 9.51 1.42
CA LYS A 31 5.88 9.64 0.16
C LYS A 31 6.36 8.27 -0.30
N TYR A 32 5.85 7.86 -1.44
CA TYR A 32 6.18 6.60 -2.07
C TYR A 32 7.33 6.79 -3.08
N PRO A 33 8.34 5.90 -3.10
CA PRO A 33 9.42 6.01 -4.08
C PRO A 33 8.88 5.61 -5.45
N VAL A 34 8.67 6.59 -6.32
CA VAL A 34 8.24 6.36 -7.70
C VAL A 34 9.02 7.34 -8.58
N GLU A 35 9.93 6.81 -9.38
CA GLU A 35 10.73 7.60 -10.32
C GLU A 35 9.89 8.07 -11.49
N GLN A 36 9.06 7.17 -12.03
CA GLN A 36 8.19 7.44 -13.17
C GLN A 36 6.85 6.72 -13.01
N TYR A 37 5.76 7.47 -13.17
CA TYR A 37 4.42 6.89 -13.24
C TYR A 37 4.15 6.34 -14.65
N PRO A 38 3.54 5.15 -14.78
CA PRO A 38 3.19 4.61 -16.07
C PRO A 38 2.15 5.50 -16.76
N GLN A 39 2.36 5.82 -18.05
CA GLN A 39 1.38 6.58 -18.83
C GLN A 39 0.09 5.78 -19.05
N LYS A 40 0.22 4.46 -19.15
CA LYS A 40 -0.89 3.51 -19.24
C LYS A 40 -0.53 2.28 -18.42
N VAL A 41 -1.44 1.86 -17.55
CA VAL A 41 -1.21 0.72 -16.66
C VAL A 41 -1.35 -0.58 -17.45
N ASN A 42 -0.28 -1.36 -17.51
CA ASN A 42 -0.30 -2.74 -17.98
C ASN A 42 -0.42 -3.65 -16.76
N ASN A 43 -1.64 -4.12 -16.48
CA ASN A 43 -1.90 -5.00 -15.35
C ASN A 43 -1.51 -6.44 -15.71
N THR A 44 -0.66 -7.05 -14.89
CA THR A 44 -0.24 -8.44 -15.05
C THR A 44 -0.72 -9.30 -13.88
N SER A 45 -0.88 -10.61 -14.12
CA SER A 45 -1.24 -11.60 -13.08
C SER A 45 -0.27 -12.77 -13.14
N PHE A 46 0.10 -13.31 -11.98
CA PHE A 46 0.89 -14.54 -11.90
C PHE A 46 0.21 -15.75 -12.57
N ASP A 47 -1.12 -15.75 -12.70
CA ASP A 47 -1.86 -16.81 -13.41
C ASP A 47 -1.50 -16.87 -14.91
N LYS A 48 -1.23 -15.72 -15.52
CA LYS A 48 -0.93 -15.60 -16.96
C LYS A 48 0.58 -15.49 -17.20
N THR A 49 1.28 -14.89 -16.25
CA THR A 49 2.70 -14.54 -16.35
C THR A 49 3.35 -14.89 -15.00
N PRO A 50 3.74 -16.16 -14.81
CA PRO A 50 4.21 -16.66 -13.51
C PRO A 50 5.56 -16.09 -13.08
N VAL A 51 6.33 -15.59 -14.04
CA VAL A 51 7.63 -14.94 -13.83
C VAL A 51 7.53 -13.52 -14.35
N ILE A 52 7.84 -12.55 -13.50
CA ILE A 52 7.88 -11.13 -13.86
C ILE A 52 9.29 -10.63 -13.62
N GLU A 53 9.88 -10.08 -14.67
CA GLU A 53 11.23 -9.54 -14.67
C GLU A 53 11.19 -8.13 -15.24
N GLY A 54 12.06 -7.27 -14.73
CA GLY A 54 12.15 -5.89 -15.19
C GLY A 54 12.85 -5.00 -14.19
N HIS A 55 13.05 -3.75 -14.59
CA HIS A 55 13.59 -2.72 -13.71
C HIS A 55 12.47 -2.12 -12.87
N LEU A 56 12.53 -2.31 -11.55
CA LEU A 56 11.57 -1.72 -10.60
C LEU A 56 11.85 -0.21 -10.47
N THR A 57 10.93 0.61 -10.96
CA THR A 57 11.04 2.08 -10.96
C THR A 57 10.12 2.76 -9.95
N GLY A 58 9.25 1.99 -9.27
CA GLY A 58 8.45 2.53 -8.21
C GLY A 58 7.72 1.52 -7.34
N ILE A 59 7.40 1.95 -6.13
CA ILE A 59 6.58 1.24 -5.15
C ILE A 59 5.54 2.21 -4.61
N ARG A 60 4.25 1.89 -4.74
CA ARG A 60 3.17 2.70 -4.17
C ARG A 60 2.21 1.84 -3.38
N GLY A 61 2.35 1.84 -2.05
CA GLY A 61 1.53 1.00 -1.17
C GLY A 61 1.65 -0.48 -1.55
N GLN A 62 0.56 -1.05 -2.06
CA GLN A 62 0.49 -2.45 -2.52
C GLN A 62 0.94 -2.68 -3.98
N TYR A 63 1.42 -1.65 -4.67
CA TYR A 63 1.78 -1.71 -6.08
C TYR A 63 3.29 -1.68 -6.30
N LEU A 64 3.79 -2.61 -7.11
CA LEU A 64 5.12 -2.54 -7.71
C LEU A 64 4.99 -2.03 -9.15
N ILE A 65 5.87 -1.12 -9.55
CA ILE A 65 5.85 -0.42 -10.85
C ILE A 65 7.18 -0.67 -11.54
N PHE A 66 7.13 -1.15 -12.78
CA PHE A 66 8.30 -1.45 -13.60
C PHE A 66 8.44 -0.46 -14.77
N ALA A 67 9.66 -0.34 -15.29
CA ALA A 67 10.02 0.61 -16.36
C ALA A 67 9.19 0.45 -17.65
N ASP A 68 8.72 -0.75 -17.95
CA ASP A 68 7.89 -1.10 -19.12
C ASP A 68 6.39 -0.78 -18.93
N SER A 69 6.04 -0.01 -17.88
CA SER A 69 4.68 0.28 -17.45
C SER A 69 3.89 -0.92 -16.90
N THR A 70 4.55 -2.05 -16.65
CA THR A 70 3.95 -3.17 -15.91
C THR A 70 3.72 -2.76 -14.46
N VAL A 71 2.53 -3.03 -13.96
CA VAL A 71 2.17 -2.79 -12.56
C VAL A 71 1.63 -4.07 -11.94
N ILE A 72 2.19 -4.46 -10.80
CA ILE A 72 1.73 -5.61 -10.01
C ILE A 72 0.99 -5.09 -8.78
N ASN A 73 -0.25 -5.55 -8.58
CA ASN A 73 -0.95 -5.37 -7.31
C ASN A 73 -0.69 -6.57 -6.40
N LEU A 74 0.19 -6.42 -5.43
CA LEU A 74 0.57 -7.52 -4.51
C LEU A 74 -0.63 -8.06 -3.72
N ARG A 75 -1.60 -7.22 -3.36
CA ARG A 75 -2.80 -7.65 -2.63
C ARG A 75 -3.62 -8.66 -3.43
N ARG A 76 -3.67 -8.52 -4.76
CA ARG A 76 -4.38 -9.47 -5.64
C ARG A 76 -3.80 -10.88 -5.53
N HIS A 77 -2.52 -10.98 -5.21
CA HIS A 77 -1.76 -12.22 -5.13
C HIS A 77 -1.51 -12.65 -3.68
N SER A 78 -2.39 -12.24 -2.76
CA SER A 78 -2.34 -12.72 -1.38
C SER A 78 -2.46 -14.25 -1.36
N GLY A 79 -1.58 -14.93 -0.64
CA GLY A 79 -1.54 -16.39 -0.56
C GLY A 79 -0.58 -17.08 -1.55
N TYR A 80 0.04 -16.33 -2.46
CA TYR A 80 1.10 -16.86 -3.32
C TYR A 80 2.42 -16.98 -2.55
N GLN A 81 3.12 -18.09 -2.74
CA GLN A 81 4.54 -18.21 -2.35
C GLN A 81 5.39 -17.71 -3.52
N VAL A 82 6.12 -16.62 -3.30
CA VAL A 82 6.98 -16.00 -4.32
C VAL A 82 8.44 -16.08 -3.91
N LYS A 83 9.33 -16.17 -4.91
CA LYS A 83 10.78 -15.98 -4.74
C LYS A 83 11.17 -14.68 -5.44
N ILE A 84 11.96 -13.86 -4.77
CA ILE A 84 12.48 -12.60 -5.29
C ILE A 84 14.00 -12.75 -5.44
N SER A 85 14.54 -12.26 -6.56
CA SER A 85 15.97 -12.15 -6.83
C SER A 85 16.28 -10.80 -7.46
N VAL A 86 17.50 -10.30 -7.26
CA VAL A 86 18.01 -9.02 -7.77
C VAL A 86 19.27 -9.28 -8.58
#